data_AF-A0A3A5W7C5-F1
#
_entry.id   AF-A0A3A5W7C5-F1
#
_cell.length_a   1.000
_cell.length_b   1.000
_cell.length_c   1.000
_cell.angle_alpha   90.00
_cell.angle_beta   90.00
_cell.angle_gamma   90.00
#
_symmetry.space_group_name_H-M   'P 1'
#
loop_
_entity.id
_entity.type
_entity.pdbx_description
1 polymer ?
#
loop_
_entity_poly.entity_id
_entity_poly.type
_entity_poly.pdbx_seq_one_letter_code
_entity_poly.pdbx_strand_id
1 'polypeptide(L)'
;MDLTAGDPVVFWIQWVSIVLILALPWLLTHSNMTAFRRSCWIIWIGSVATLSALYLGLLTYHYNGVQFGFRHDGNPMNTLMITVGLFATLPFVRQAYLKEYLHPLRTATIVSLSVLLLIGPALYNGVALYAYEQDGGTFDAGQGDYAGEEHQPVDPAAWFQASVMGFLSCTGITFVTFCTLFFFGHRKDRIEIQSDQL
;
A
#
# COMPACT_ATOMS: atom_id res chain seq x y z
N MET A 1 -11.11 3.08 -28.20
CA MET A 1 -11.80 1.87 -27.72
C MET A 1 -11.04 1.40 -26.49
N ASP A 2 -11.59 1.74 -25.32
CA ASP A 2 -11.01 1.49 -24.00
C ASP A 2 -11.05 0.00 -23.64
N LEU A 3 -9.89 -0.61 -23.42
CA LEU A 3 -9.76 -1.96 -22.86
C LEU A 3 -9.70 -1.95 -21.30
N THR A 4 -10.04 -0.84 -20.66
CA THR A 4 -9.60 -0.56 -19.27
C THR A 4 -10.67 -0.79 -18.19
N ALA A 5 -11.92 -1.09 -18.54
CA ALA A 5 -12.99 -1.34 -17.56
C ALA A 5 -13.68 -2.71 -17.70
N GLY A 6 -13.22 -3.57 -18.62
CA GLY A 6 -13.97 -4.79 -19.01
C GLY A 6 -13.14 -6.07 -19.16
N ASP A 7 -11.84 -6.07 -18.86
CA ASP A 7 -11.06 -7.32 -18.89
C ASP A 7 -11.41 -8.18 -17.67
N PRO A 8 -12.10 -9.32 -17.87
CA PRO A 8 -12.52 -10.17 -16.77
C PRO A 8 -11.34 -10.72 -15.98
N VAL A 9 -10.18 -10.94 -16.63
CA VAL A 9 -8.99 -11.50 -15.97
C VAL A 9 -8.41 -10.51 -14.97
N VAL A 10 -8.25 -9.24 -15.37
CA VAL A 10 -7.79 -8.16 -14.48
C VAL A 10 -8.74 -8.00 -13.30
N PHE A 11 -10.05 -7.99 -13.56
CA PHE A 11 -11.06 -7.91 -12.51
C PHE A 11 -10.96 -9.07 -11.52
N TRP A 12 -10.81 -10.31 -12.00
CA TRP A 12 -10.66 -11.48 -11.14
C TRP A 12 -9.37 -11.44 -10.31
N ILE A 13 -8.24 -11.07 -10.91
CA ILE A 13 -6.96 -10.93 -10.21
C ILE A 13 -7.07 -9.90 -9.08
N GLN A 14 -7.71 -8.76 -9.34
CA GLN A 14 -7.93 -7.72 -8.34
C GLN A 14 -8.72 -8.26 -7.14
N TRP A 15 -9.91 -8.84 -7.38
CA TRP A 15 -10.78 -9.30 -6.29
C TRP A 15 -10.22 -10.48 -5.51
N VAL A 16 -9.59 -11.45 -6.18
CA VAL A 16 -8.93 -12.57 -5.49
C VAL A 16 -7.80 -12.04 -4.61
N SER A 17 -7.00 -11.11 -5.11
CA SER A 17 -5.93 -10.50 -4.32
C SER A 17 -6.48 -9.75 -3.09
N ILE A 18 -7.54 -8.96 -3.26
CA ILE A 18 -8.21 -8.25 -2.15
C ILE A 18 -8.69 -9.24 -1.08
N VAL A 19 -9.40 -10.29 -1.47
CA VAL A 19 -9.92 -11.31 -0.54
C VAL A 19 -8.77 -11.95 0.24
N LEU A 20 -7.69 -12.35 -0.44
CA LEU A 20 -6.53 -12.95 0.21
C LEU A 20 -5.80 -11.97 1.15
N ILE A 21 -5.66 -10.71 0.74
CA ILE A 21 -5.03 -9.65 1.54
C ILE A 21 -5.81 -9.39 2.83
N LEU A 22 -7.14 -9.41 2.78
CA LEU A 22 -8.00 -9.15 3.93
C LEU A 22 -8.18 -10.38 4.82
N ALA A 23 -8.31 -11.59 4.25
CA ALA A 23 -8.64 -12.80 5.00
C ALA A 23 -7.41 -13.47 5.65
N LEU A 24 -6.27 -13.53 4.95
CA LEU A 24 -5.10 -14.27 5.44
C LEU A 24 -4.49 -13.71 6.74
N PRO A 25 -4.46 -12.39 7.00
CA PRO A 25 -4.01 -11.87 8.29
C PRO A 25 -4.80 -12.43 9.48
N TRP A 26 -6.10 -12.66 9.34
CA TRP A 26 -6.90 -13.30 10.38
C TRP A 26 -6.50 -14.76 10.60
N LEU A 27 -6.23 -15.50 9.53
CA LEU A 27 -5.76 -16.89 9.62
C LEU A 27 -4.33 -16.99 10.18
N LEU A 28 -3.46 -16.05 9.81
CA LEU A 28 -2.08 -15.94 10.30
C LEU A 28 -2.00 -15.70 11.81
N THR A 29 -2.96 -14.93 12.33
CA THR A 29 -3.02 -14.54 13.74
C THR A 29 -3.63 -15.64 14.63
N HIS A 30 -4.46 -16.54 14.08
CA HIS A 30 -5.16 -17.58 14.87
C HIS A 30 -4.58 -19.01 14.72
N SER A 31 -3.69 -19.26 13.77
CA SER A 31 -3.12 -20.60 13.56
C SER A 31 -1.86 -20.84 14.39
N ASN A 32 -1.78 -22.01 15.03
CA ASN A 32 -0.58 -22.47 15.76
C ASN A 32 0.36 -23.33 14.89
N MET A 33 -0.04 -23.70 13.67
CA MET A 33 0.75 -24.59 12.81
C MET A 33 1.78 -23.80 12.00
N THR A 34 3.07 -24.01 12.29
CA THR A 34 4.18 -23.27 11.65
C THR A 34 4.18 -23.39 10.12
N ALA A 35 3.94 -24.58 9.58
CA ALA A 35 3.90 -24.81 8.13
C ALA A 35 2.76 -24.03 7.46
N PHE A 36 1.57 -24.06 8.06
CA PHE A 36 0.41 -23.32 7.58
C PHE A 36 0.65 -21.81 7.60
N ARG A 37 1.18 -21.28 8.72
CA ARG A 37 1.53 -19.85 8.83
C ARG A 37 2.53 -19.42 7.76
N ARG A 38 3.54 -20.25 7.46
CA ARG A 38 4.52 -19.96 6.43
C ARG A 38 3.87 -19.85 5.04
N SER A 39 2.98 -20.79 4.70
CA SER A 39 2.23 -20.74 3.45
C SER A 39 1.32 -19.51 3.38
N CYS A 40 0.61 -19.18 4.45
CA CYS A 40 -0.23 -17.98 4.50
C CYS A 40 0.59 -16.70 4.32
N TRP A 41 1.79 -16.59 4.91
CA TRP A 41 2.68 -15.44 4.70
C TRP A 41 3.09 -15.30 3.23
N ILE A 42 3.47 -16.41 2.58
CA ILE A 42 3.86 -16.42 1.17
C ILE A 42 2.70 -15.97 0.27
N ILE A 43 1.51 -16.55 0.47
CA ILE A 43 0.32 -16.22 -0.32
C ILE A 43 -0.08 -14.77 -0.08
N TRP A 44 -0.02 -14.29 1.16
CA TRP A 44 -0.38 -12.91 1.50
C TRP A 44 0.57 -11.90 0.85
N ILE A 45 1.89 -12.08 0.98
CA ILE A 45 2.89 -11.22 0.34
C ILE A 45 2.74 -11.27 -1.19
N GLY A 46 2.52 -12.46 -1.76
CA GLY A 46 2.25 -12.62 -3.19
C GLY A 46 1.03 -11.81 -3.63
N SER A 47 -0.07 -11.87 -2.87
CA SER A 47 -1.29 -11.12 -3.16
C SER A 47 -1.08 -9.60 -3.07
N VAL A 48 -0.34 -9.13 -2.06
CA VAL A 48 0.06 -7.72 -1.93
C VAL A 48 0.86 -7.28 -3.15
N ALA A 49 1.87 -8.06 -3.55
CA ALA A 49 2.70 -7.75 -4.71
C ALA A 49 1.89 -7.74 -6.02
N THR A 50 0.99 -8.72 -6.22
CA THR A 50 0.11 -8.79 -7.38
C THR A 50 -0.82 -7.59 -7.47
N LEU A 51 -1.50 -7.22 -6.38
CA LEU A 51 -2.41 -6.07 -6.38
C LEU A 51 -1.66 -4.75 -6.60
N SER A 52 -0.45 -4.62 -6.05
CA SER A 52 0.42 -3.45 -6.25
C SER A 52 0.95 -3.38 -7.69
N ALA A 53 1.32 -4.52 -8.28
CA ALA A 53 1.73 -4.59 -9.68
C ALA A 53 0.57 -4.25 -10.62
N LEU A 54 -0.65 -4.65 -10.28
CA LEU A 54 -1.84 -4.26 -11.02
C LEU A 54 -2.09 -2.75 -10.95
N TYR A 55 -1.99 -2.16 -9.75
CA TYR A 55 -2.10 -0.71 -9.55
C TYR A 55 -1.05 0.08 -10.34
N LEU A 56 0.19 -0.40 -10.40
CA LEU A 56 1.30 0.21 -11.16
C LEU A 56 1.18 -0.02 -12.67
N GLY A 57 0.16 -0.73 -13.14
CA GLY A 57 -0.04 -1.03 -14.56
C GLY A 57 0.94 -2.06 -15.13
N LEU A 58 1.69 -2.79 -14.29
CA LEU A 58 2.63 -3.84 -14.73
C LEU A 58 1.91 -5.10 -15.23
N LEU A 59 0.66 -5.30 -14.81
CA LEU A 59 -0.19 -6.42 -15.20
C LEU A 59 -1.30 -5.99 -16.18
N THR A 60 -1.20 -4.78 -16.73
CA THR A 60 -2.13 -4.24 -17.73
C THR A 60 -1.41 -3.94 -19.03
N TYR A 61 -2.15 -3.88 -20.13
CA TYR A 61 -1.60 -3.64 -21.48
C TYR A 61 -1.03 -2.23 -21.69
N HIS A 62 -1.31 -1.29 -20.78
CA HIS A 62 -0.77 0.06 -20.81
C HIS A 62 0.02 0.29 -19.53
N TYR A 63 1.35 0.41 -19.66
CA TYR A 63 2.23 0.80 -18.56
C TYR A 63 2.09 2.31 -18.38
N ASN A 64 1.37 2.72 -17.34
CA ASN A 64 1.09 4.13 -17.09
C ASN A 64 2.19 4.85 -16.27
N GLY A 65 3.36 4.24 -16.12
CA GLY A 65 4.50 4.81 -15.43
C GLY A 65 4.26 5.14 -13.95
N VAL A 66 5.32 5.60 -13.28
CA VAL A 66 5.26 6.13 -11.90
C VAL A 66 4.61 7.52 -11.87
N GLN A 67 4.49 8.16 -13.04
CA GLN A 67 4.02 9.54 -13.19
C GLN A 67 2.59 9.67 -13.75
N PHE A 68 1.99 8.65 -14.40
CA PHE A 68 0.79 8.82 -15.23
C PHE A 68 -0.28 7.73 -15.13
N GLY A 69 -0.45 7.10 -13.96
CA GLY A 69 -1.68 6.34 -13.64
C GLY A 69 -2.95 7.20 -13.55
N PHE A 70 -2.95 8.39 -14.16
CA PHE A 70 -3.78 9.52 -13.85
C PHE A 70 -4.55 9.95 -15.10
N ARG A 71 -5.85 9.67 -15.11
CA ARG A 71 -6.76 10.68 -15.68
C ARG A 71 -6.58 11.97 -14.87
N HIS A 72 -7.01 13.10 -15.41
CA HIS A 72 -7.12 14.35 -14.64
C HIS A 72 -7.87 14.12 -13.29
N ASP A 73 -8.69 13.06 -13.22
CA ASP A 73 -9.46 12.64 -12.05
C ASP A 73 -8.72 11.75 -11.03
N GLY A 74 -7.45 11.40 -11.21
CA GLY A 74 -6.75 10.43 -10.35
C GLY A 74 -6.73 8.98 -10.87
N ASN A 75 -6.00 8.09 -10.16
CA ASN A 75 -6.19 6.65 -10.32
C ASN A 75 -7.42 6.21 -9.49
N PRO A 76 -8.49 5.68 -10.08
CA PRO A 76 -9.69 5.27 -9.33
C PRO A 76 -9.41 4.17 -8.31
N MET A 77 -8.31 3.45 -8.45
CA MET A 77 -7.87 2.39 -7.56
C MET A 77 -7.16 2.91 -6.30
N ASN A 78 -6.85 4.21 -6.22
CA ASN A 78 -6.20 4.84 -5.05
C ASN A 78 -6.94 4.55 -3.75
N THR A 79 -8.22 4.91 -3.70
CA THR A 79 -9.07 4.75 -2.53
C THR A 79 -9.18 3.27 -2.14
N LEU A 80 -9.29 2.39 -3.13
CA LEU A 80 -9.37 0.94 -2.91
C LEU A 80 -8.07 0.40 -2.29
N MET A 81 -6.91 0.76 -2.83
CA MET A 81 -5.59 0.35 -2.33
C MET A 81 -5.36 0.81 -0.89
N ILE A 82 -5.63 2.09 -0.61
CA ILE A 82 -5.51 2.66 0.73
C ILE A 82 -6.44 1.93 1.71
N THR A 83 -7.71 1.76 1.34
CA THR A 83 -8.71 1.10 2.19
C THR A 83 -8.32 -0.34 2.50
N VAL A 84 -7.97 -1.12 1.47
CA VAL A 84 -7.56 -2.53 1.63
C VAL A 84 -6.32 -2.64 2.51
N GLY A 85 -5.32 -1.77 2.33
CA GLY A 85 -4.11 -1.79 3.16
C GLY A 85 -4.36 -1.45 4.63
N LEU A 86 -5.24 -0.47 4.91
CA LEU A 86 -5.63 -0.14 6.28
C LEU A 86 -6.35 -1.31 6.95
N PHE A 87 -7.34 -1.90 6.28
CA PHE A 87 -8.10 -3.04 6.84
C PHE A 87 -7.24 -4.30 7.00
N ALA A 88 -6.32 -4.57 6.07
CA ALA A 88 -5.40 -5.70 6.17
C ALA A 88 -4.43 -5.61 7.35
N THR A 89 -4.20 -4.39 7.87
CA THR A 89 -3.29 -4.14 8.99
C THR A 89 -3.96 -4.38 10.36
N LEU A 90 -5.30 -4.31 10.43
CA LEU A 90 -6.04 -4.44 11.68
C LEU A 90 -5.79 -5.74 12.46
N PRO A 91 -5.73 -6.93 11.83
CA PRO A 91 -5.52 -8.18 12.56
C PRO A 91 -4.13 -8.20 13.22
N PHE A 92 -3.15 -7.56 12.57
CA PHE A 92 -1.81 -7.43 13.12
C PHE A 92 -1.76 -6.44 14.28
N VAL A 93 -2.46 -5.30 14.20
CA VAL A 93 -2.54 -4.37 15.33
C VAL A 93 -3.24 -5.01 16.52
N ARG A 94 -4.34 -5.73 16.29
CA ARG A 94 -5.04 -6.51 17.33
C ARG A 94 -4.10 -7.53 17.99
N GLN A 95 -3.38 -8.31 17.20
CA GLN A 95 -2.46 -9.31 17.74
C GLN A 95 -1.28 -8.67 18.50
N ALA A 96 -0.79 -7.50 18.04
CA ALA A 96 0.21 -6.72 18.76
C ALA A 96 -0.29 -6.31 20.14
N TYR A 97 -1.54 -5.82 20.19
CA TYR A 97 -2.19 -5.37 21.41
C TYR A 97 -2.43 -6.52 22.39
N LEU A 98 -2.82 -7.69 21.89
CA LEU A 98 -3.02 -8.91 22.67
C LEU A 98 -1.71 -9.59 23.13
N LYS A 99 -0.55 -9.06 22.73
CA LYS A 99 0.80 -9.53 23.13
C LYS A 99 1.15 -10.95 22.67
N GLU A 100 0.63 -11.37 21.52
CA GLU A 100 0.78 -12.76 21.05
C GLU A 100 1.91 -12.94 20.00
N TYR A 101 2.71 -11.91 19.73
CA TYR A 101 3.79 -12.04 18.75
C TYR A 101 4.99 -12.80 19.28
N LEU A 102 5.28 -13.92 18.64
CA LEU A 102 6.53 -14.66 18.83
C LEU A 102 7.76 -13.84 18.40
N HIS A 103 7.62 -12.99 17.37
CA HIS A 103 8.70 -12.15 16.82
C HIS A 103 8.20 -10.75 16.43
N PRO A 104 8.10 -9.81 17.38
CA PRO A 104 7.57 -8.46 17.16
C PRO A 104 8.26 -7.68 16.04
N LEU A 105 9.60 -7.63 16.05
CA LEU A 105 10.38 -6.88 15.05
C LEU A 105 10.15 -7.40 13.63
N ARG A 106 10.26 -8.71 13.43
CA ARG A 106 10.08 -9.34 12.11
C ARG A 106 8.69 -9.08 11.55
N THR A 107 7.65 -9.23 12.38
CA THR A 107 6.27 -8.97 11.96
C THR A 107 6.07 -7.49 11.64
N ALA A 108 6.55 -6.58 12.49
CA ALA A 108 6.46 -5.14 12.25
C ALA A 108 7.10 -4.75 10.92
N THR A 109 8.31 -5.23 10.62
CA THR A 109 9.01 -4.95 9.36
C THR A 109 8.26 -5.49 8.14
N ILE A 110 7.82 -6.75 8.16
CA ILE A 110 7.12 -7.36 7.02
C ILE A 110 5.82 -6.61 6.75
N VAL A 111 5.01 -6.37 7.79
CA VAL A 111 3.72 -5.69 7.65
C VAL A 111 3.92 -4.25 7.20
N SER A 112 4.88 -3.50 7.76
CA SER A 112 5.13 -2.12 7.34
C SER A 112 5.59 -2.02 5.89
N LEU A 113 6.44 -2.95 5.42
CA LEU A 113 6.87 -2.99 4.02
C LEU A 113 5.72 -3.38 3.09
N SER A 114 4.87 -4.31 3.49
CA SER A 114 3.67 -4.66 2.72
C SER A 114 2.67 -3.50 2.65
N VAL A 115 2.52 -2.74 3.74
CA VAL A 115 1.74 -1.49 3.76
C VAL A 115 2.36 -0.43 2.87
N LEU A 116 3.69 -0.27 2.87
CA LEU A 116 4.38 0.64 1.95
C LEU A 116 4.10 0.26 0.50
N LEU A 117 4.20 -1.03 0.16
CA LEU A 117 4.01 -1.50 -1.21
C LEU A 117 2.56 -1.32 -1.67
N LEU A 118 1.59 -1.58 -0.79
CA LEU A 118 0.17 -1.55 -1.10
C LEU A 118 -0.43 -0.13 -1.04
N ILE A 119 -0.08 0.66 -0.02
CA ILE A 119 -0.64 2.00 0.19
C ILE A 119 0.25 3.07 -0.44
N GLY A 120 1.58 2.90 -0.43
CA GLY A 120 2.54 3.93 -0.80
C GLY A 120 2.33 4.50 -2.20
N PRO A 121 2.27 3.69 -3.27
CA PRO A 121 2.02 4.21 -4.61
C PRO A 121 0.69 4.96 -4.74
N ALA A 122 -0.36 4.51 -4.05
CA ALA A 122 -1.70 5.12 -4.05
C ALA A 122 -1.75 6.44 -3.26
N LEU A 123 -1.11 6.46 -2.09
CA LEU A 123 -1.06 7.64 -1.24
C LEU A 123 -0.16 8.72 -1.81
N TYR A 124 0.99 8.34 -2.40
CA TYR A 124 1.88 9.24 -3.10
C TYR A 124 1.12 9.95 -4.22
N ASN A 125 0.45 9.15 -5.05
CA ASN A 125 -0.34 9.59 -6.18
C ASN A 125 -1.45 10.55 -5.71
N GLY A 126 -2.27 10.13 -4.74
CA GLY A 126 -3.38 10.95 -4.24
C GLY A 126 -2.95 12.27 -3.59
N VAL A 127 -1.89 12.26 -2.78
CA VAL A 127 -1.40 13.48 -2.10
C VAL A 127 -0.70 14.42 -3.07
N ALA A 128 0.16 13.89 -3.95
CA ALA A 128 0.89 14.72 -4.90
C ALA A 128 -0.06 15.39 -5.90
N LEU A 129 -1.05 14.66 -6.42
CA LEU A 129 -2.06 15.25 -7.31
C LEU A 129 -2.86 16.34 -6.60
N TYR A 130 -3.40 16.02 -5.42
CA TYR A 130 -4.22 16.95 -4.66
C TYR A 130 -3.45 18.24 -4.30
N ALA A 131 -2.21 18.11 -3.84
CA ALA A 131 -1.38 19.27 -3.50
C ALA A 131 -1.06 20.12 -4.74
N TYR A 132 -0.74 19.49 -5.87
CA TYR A 132 -0.43 20.21 -7.10
C TYR A 132 -1.64 20.97 -7.65
N GLU A 133 -2.81 20.35 -7.69
CA GLU A 133 -4.05 20.99 -8.18
C GLU A 133 -4.55 22.08 -7.23
N GLN A 134 -4.38 21.92 -5.91
CA GLN A 134 -4.79 22.92 -4.93
C GLN A 134 -4.03 24.25 -5.08
N ASP A 135 -2.76 24.20 -5.51
CA ASP A 135 -1.94 25.38 -5.80
C ASP A 135 -2.15 25.92 -7.23
N GLY A 136 -3.18 25.44 -7.94
CA GLY A 136 -3.51 25.86 -9.30
C GLY A 136 -2.65 25.21 -10.38
N GLY A 137 -1.92 24.15 -10.04
CA GLY A 137 -1.14 23.35 -10.98
C GLY A 137 -2.03 22.66 -11.99
N THR A 138 -1.66 22.76 -13.26
CA THR A 138 -2.33 22.06 -14.37
C THR A 138 -1.32 21.23 -15.13
N PHE A 139 -1.83 20.28 -15.90
CA PHE A 139 -1.02 19.48 -16.82
C PHE A 139 -1.28 19.93 -18.26
N ASP A 140 -0.21 20.07 -19.04
CA ASP A 140 -0.31 20.25 -20.48
C ASP A 140 -0.39 18.87 -21.14
N ALA A 141 -1.38 18.68 -22.01
CA ALA A 141 -1.55 17.47 -22.80
C ALA A 141 -0.51 17.37 -23.94
N GLY A 142 0.29 18.41 -24.16
CA GLY A 142 1.23 18.48 -25.27
C GLY A 142 0.55 18.74 -26.62
N GLN A 143 1.34 18.84 -27.69
CA GLN A 143 0.85 19.01 -29.06
C GLN A 143 1.41 17.92 -29.98
N GLY A 144 0.58 17.37 -30.87
CA GLY A 144 0.96 16.34 -31.86
C GLY A 144 0.14 15.05 -31.75
N ASP A 145 0.56 14.00 -32.46
CA ASP A 145 -0.16 12.72 -32.55
C ASP A 145 -0.25 11.95 -31.22
N TYR A 146 0.53 12.37 -30.22
CA TYR A 146 0.56 11.83 -28.85
C TYR A 146 0.01 12.81 -27.80
N ALA A 147 -0.66 13.88 -28.24
CA ALA A 147 -1.28 14.84 -27.33
C ALA A 147 -2.32 14.14 -26.44
N GLY A 148 -2.12 14.17 -25.13
CA GLY A 148 -2.95 13.51 -24.12
C GLY A 148 -2.42 12.17 -23.61
N GLU A 149 -1.29 11.65 -24.11
CA GLU A 149 -0.68 10.41 -23.59
C GLU A 149 0.34 10.68 -22.47
N GLU A 150 1.06 11.80 -22.54
CA GLU A 150 1.97 12.27 -21.49
C GLU A 150 1.57 13.67 -21.03
N HIS A 151 1.24 13.81 -19.75
CA HIS A 151 0.72 15.05 -19.18
C HIS A 151 1.85 15.80 -18.47
N GLN A 152 2.56 16.70 -19.14
CA GLN A 152 3.67 17.39 -18.48
C GLN A 152 3.15 18.45 -17.51
N PRO A 153 3.68 18.54 -16.27
CA PRO A 153 3.28 19.59 -15.35
C PRO A 153 3.68 20.96 -15.92
N VAL A 154 2.73 21.88 -15.98
CA VAL A 154 2.97 23.27 -16.43
C VAL A 154 3.95 23.99 -15.49
N ASP A 155 3.94 23.66 -14.20
CA ASP A 155 4.94 24.11 -13.22
C ASP A 155 5.69 22.91 -12.62
N PRO A 156 6.86 22.55 -13.18
CA PRO A 156 7.67 21.46 -12.67
C PRO A 156 8.17 21.66 -11.23
N ALA A 157 8.35 22.90 -10.78
CA ALA A 157 8.82 23.18 -9.44
C ALA A 157 7.72 22.95 -8.39
N ALA A 158 6.49 23.39 -8.68
CA ALA A 158 5.32 23.08 -7.86
C ALA A 158 5.03 21.57 -7.85
N TRP A 159 5.11 20.91 -9.00
CA TRP A 159 4.95 19.45 -9.09
C TRP A 159 5.99 18.69 -8.25
N PHE A 160 7.25 19.14 -8.25
CA PHE A 160 8.29 18.57 -7.40
C PHE A 160 7.96 18.71 -5.91
N GLN A 161 7.49 19.87 -5.46
CA GLN A 161 7.10 20.08 -4.06
C GLN A 161 5.94 19.17 -3.66
N ALA A 162 4.90 19.07 -4.51
CA ALA A 162 3.77 18.18 -4.29
C ALA A 162 4.20 16.71 -4.25
N SER A 163 5.13 16.31 -5.11
CA SER A 163 5.73 14.97 -5.12
C SER A 163 6.49 14.67 -3.82
N VAL A 164 7.23 15.65 -3.27
CA VAL A 164 7.89 15.52 -1.97
C VAL A 164 6.87 15.33 -0.85
N MET A 165 5.75 16.06 -0.85
CA MET A 165 4.66 15.85 0.11
C MET A 165 4.11 14.42 0.03
N GLY A 166 3.81 13.93 -1.17
CA GLY A 166 3.36 12.55 -1.39
C GLY A 166 4.36 11.52 -0.86
N PHE A 167 5.66 11.72 -1.13
CA PHE A 167 6.71 10.84 -0.64
C PHE A 167 6.79 10.80 0.90
N LEU A 168 6.69 11.97 1.55
CA LEU A 168 6.69 12.08 3.01
C LEU A 168 5.47 11.42 3.63
N SER A 169 4.29 11.56 3.03
CA SER A 169 3.06 10.89 3.49
C SER A 169 3.19 9.37 3.45
N CYS A 170 3.74 8.80 2.37
CA CYS A 170 3.97 7.37 2.24
C CYS A 170 4.99 6.83 3.25
N THR A 171 6.10 7.53 3.41
CA THR A 171 7.12 7.16 4.40
C THR A 171 6.55 7.25 5.82
N GLY A 172 5.75 8.30 6.08
CA GLY A 172 5.10 8.54 7.37
C GLY A 172 4.14 7.42 7.77
N ILE A 173 3.24 7.00 6.88
CA ILE A 173 2.27 5.92 7.21
C ILE A 173 2.98 4.58 7.45
N THR A 174 4.03 4.28 6.68
CA THR A 174 4.86 3.09 6.87
C THR A 174 5.58 3.13 8.21
N PHE A 175 6.17 4.27 8.57
CA PHE A 175 6.86 4.45 9.84
C PHE A 175 5.91 4.34 11.02
N VAL A 176 4.74 5.00 10.97
CA VAL A 176 3.70 4.90 12.01
C VAL A 176 3.22 3.47 12.17
N THR A 177 3.01 2.74 11.08
CA THR A 177 2.61 1.32 11.11
C THR A 177 3.69 0.47 11.80
N PHE A 178 4.95 0.66 11.39
CA PHE A 178 6.09 -0.04 12.00
C PHE A 178 6.16 0.21 13.50
N CYS A 179 6.17 1.50 13.92
CA CYS A 179 6.23 1.88 15.32
C CYS A 179 5.06 1.30 16.11
N THR A 180 3.84 1.39 15.59
CA THR A 180 2.64 0.87 16.27
C THR A 180 2.77 -0.63 16.55
N LEU A 181 3.15 -1.42 15.54
CA LEU A 181 3.32 -2.87 15.69
C LEU A 181 4.50 -3.22 16.61
N PHE A 182 5.61 -2.51 16.47
CA PHE A 182 6.82 -2.74 17.25
C PHE A 182 6.59 -2.40 18.74
N PHE A 183 6.04 -1.22 19.04
CA PHE A 183 5.80 -0.78 20.42
C PHE A 183 4.80 -1.67 21.15
N PHE A 184 3.70 -2.04 20.49
CA PHE A 184 2.72 -2.94 21.12
C PHE A 184 3.27 -4.36 21.28
N GLY A 185 4.01 -4.87 20.30
CA GLY A 185 4.60 -6.20 20.37
C GLY A 185 5.69 -6.36 21.43
N HIS A 186 6.55 -5.35 21.65
CA HIS A 186 7.63 -5.40 22.67
C HIS A 186 7.19 -5.05 24.09
N ARG A 187 5.92 -4.72 24.32
CA ARG A 187 5.43 -4.39 25.66
C ARG A 187 5.45 -5.60 26.62
N LYS A 188 5.52 -6.83 26.09
CA LYS A 188 5.62 -8.07 26.86
C LYS A 188 7.01 -8.26 27.48
N ASP A 189 8.07 -8.12 26.66
CA ASP A 189 9.46 -8.33 27.09
C ASP A 189 9.87 -7.40 28.24
N ARG A 190 9.31 -6.18 28.31
CA ARG A 190 9.62 -5.23 29.39
C ARG A 190 8.99 -5.56 30.74
N ILE A 191 7.91 -6.35 30.77
CA ILE A 191 7.19 -6.67 32.01
C ILE A 191 7.73 -7.97 32.62
N GLU A 192 8.04 -8.99 31.81
CA GLU A 192 8.62 -10.26 32.29
C GLU A 192 10.05 -10.06 32.86
N ILE A 193 10.87 -9.17 32.30
CA ILE A 193 12.21 -8.88 32.83
C ILE A 193 12.16 -8.27 34.24
N GLN A 194 11.09 -7.53 34.59
CA GLN A 194 10.94 -6.96 35.93
C GLN A 194 10.43 -7.97 36.98
N SER A 195 9.69 -9.01 36.58
CA SER A 195 9.20 -10.02 37.53
C SER A 195 10.26 -11.04 37.92
N ASP A 196 11.23 -11.32 37.05
CA ASP A 196 12.32 -12.26 37.33
C ASP A 196 13.46 -11.63 38.17
N GLN A 197 13.36 -10.34 38.50
CA GLN A 197 14.32 -9.59 39.32
C GLN A 197 13.78 -9.20 40.71
N LEU A 198 12.61 -9.72 41.11
CA LEU A 198 11.98 -9.56 42.42
C LEU A 198 11.84 -10.91 43.11
#